data_AF-A0A265Q348-F1
#
_entry.id   AF-A0A265Q348-F1
#
_cell.length_a   1.000
_cell.length_b   1.000
_cell.length_c   1.000
_cell.angle_alpha   90.00
_cell.angle_beta   90.00
_cell.angle_gamma   90.00
#
_symmetry.space_group_name_H-M   'P 1'
#
loop_
_entity.id
_entity.type
_entity.pdbx_description
1 polymer ?
#
loop_
_entity_poly.entity_id
_entity_poly.type
_entity_poly.pdbx_seq_one_letter_code
_entity_poly.pdbx_strand_id
1 'polypeptide(L)'
;MKRNVVILLLILILGGTIGGFIYYEQYISPSQKVIAYSDDLYLIVEDQEVDSEDAVLFYEDILYLSFPTIEYFVDNDIFYDDSEETLIITDKEKVLRYKLDDTTASINNKEFFITNVIKNLMKKYIFL
;
A
#
# COMPACT_ATOMS: atom_id res chain seq x y z
N MET A 1 5.76 -64.81 -1.96
CA MET A 1 6.37 -63.75 -2.79
C MET A 1 5.33 -62.87 -3.48
N LYS A 2 4.40 -63.39 -4.30
CA LYS A 2 3.43 -62.57 -5.07
C LYS A 2 2.58 -61.61 -4.21
N ARG A 3 2.07 -62.05 -3.06
CA ARG A 3 1.26 -61.20 -2.14
C ARG A 3 2.03 -59.99 -1.59
N ASN A 4 3.30 -60.16 -1.22
CA ASN A 4 4.11 -59.09 -0.63
C ASN A 4 4.52 -58.06 -1.69
N VAL A 5 4.75 -58.51 -2.94
CA VAL A 5 5.00 -57.62 -4.08
C VAL A 5 3.76 -56.77 -4.40
N VAL A 6 2.57 -57.35 -4.34
CA VAL A 6 1.30 -56.62 -4.54
C VAL A 6 1.08 -55.57 -3.45
N ILE A 7 1.38 -55.91 -2.18
CA ILE A 7 1.27 -54.96 -1.07
C ILE A 7 2.26 -53.79 -1.23
N LEU A 8 3.50 -54.07 -1.65
CA LEU A 8 4.50 -53.04 -1.90
C LEU A 8 4.06 -52.07 -3.01
N LEU A 9 3.52 -52.60 -4.10
CA LEU A 9 2.98 -51.80 -5.22
C LEU A 9 1.82 -50.91 -4.77
N LEU A 10 0.93 -51.41 -3.93
CA LEU A 10 -0.18 -50.63 -3.39
C LEU A 10 0.32 -49.47 -2.53
N ILE A 11 1.32 -49.70 -1.68
CA ILE A 11 1.93 -48.64 -0.85
C ILE A 11 2.60 -47.58 -1.72
N LEU A 12 3.27 -47.97 -2.80
CA LEU A 12 3.95 -47.04 -3.71
C LEU A 12 2.95 -46.17 -4.48
N ILE A 13 1.84 -46.76 -4.92
CA ILE A 13 0.74 -46.03 -5.55
C ILE A 13 0.10 -45.06 -4.55
N LEU A 14 -0.21 -45.51 -3.34
CA LEU A 14 -0.76 -44.66 -2.27
C LEU A 14 0.18 -43.52 -1.88
N GLY A 15 1.48 -43.80 -1.75
CA GLY A 15 2.47 -42.77 -1.46
C GLY A 15 2.59 -41.74 -2.58
N GLY A 16 2.56 -42.18 -3.83
CA GLY A 16 2.60 -41.31 -5.00
C GLY A 16 1.37 -40.43 -5.13
N THR A 17 0.17 -40.96 -4.86
CA THR A 17 -1.07 -40.15 -4.93
C THR A 17 -1.14 -39.13 -3.81
N ILE A 18 -0.79 -39.51 -2.58
CA ILE A 18 -0.78 -38.59 -1.43
C ILE A 18 0.29 -37.51 -1.62
N GLY A 19 1.50 -37.90 -2.01
CA GLY A 19 2.59 -36.96 -2.26
C GLY A 19 2.29 -36.01 -3.42
N GLY A 20 1.70 -36.52 -4.51
CA GLY A 20 1.27 -35.72 -5.64
C GLY A 20 0.17 -34.71 -5.27
N PHE A 21 -0.78 -35.12 -4.42
CA PHE A 21 -1.83 -34.23 -3.94
C PHE A 21 -1.28 -33.08 -3.08
N ILE A 22 -0.38 -33.38 -2.14
CA ILE A 22 0.27 -32.36 -1.30
C ILE A 22 1.09 -31.38 -2.16
N TYR A 23 1.85 -31.90 -3.13
CA TYR A 23 2.63 -31.05 -4.03
C TYR A 23 1.74 -30.13 -4.87
N TYR A 24 0.61 -30.64 -5.36
CA TYR A 24 -0.36 -29.85 -6.10
C TYR A 24 -0.94 -28.71 -5.26
N GLU A 25 -1.43 -29.00 -4.05
CA GLU A 25 -2.01 -28.00 -3.14
C GLU A 25 -1.00 -26.95 -2.65
N GLN A 26 0.29 -27.28 -2.58
CA GLN A 26 1.28 -26.33 -2.07
C GLN A 26 1.88 -25.43 -3.16
N TYR A 27 1.99 -25.92 -4.40
CA TYR A 27 2.78 -25.25 -5.44
C TYR A 27 2.02 -24.93 -6.73
N ILE A 28 0.89 -25.60 -7.00
CA ILE A 28 0.17 -25.48 -8.28
C ILE A 28 -1.25 -24.95 -8.08
N SER A 29 -1.89 -25.28 -6.96
CA SER A 29 -3.27 -24.86 -6.72
C SER A 29 -3.40 -23.35 -6.80
N PRO A 30 -4.43 -22.83 -7.49
CA PRO A 30 -4.71 -21.41 -7.50
C PRO A 30 -4.79 -20.86 -6.08
N SER A 31 -4.38 -19.60 -5.90
CA SER A 31 -4.59 -18.90 -4.62
C SER A 31 -6.06 -19.01 -4.23
N GLN A 32 -6.35 -19.68 -3.11
CA GLN A 32 -7.70 -19.74 -2.56
C GLN A 32 -8.10 -18.44 -1.86
N LYS A 33 -7.17 -17.48 -1.73
CA LYS A 33 -7.46 -16.17 -1.20
C LYS A 33 -8.15 -15.35 -2.30
N VAL A 34 -9.47 -15.47 -2.37
CA VAL A 34 -10.31 -14.49 -3.07
C VAL A 34 -10.30 -13.24 -2.21
N ILE A 35 -9.61 -12.20 -2.67
CA ILE A 35 -9.73 -10.87 -2.07
C ILE A 35 -11.11 -10.36 -2.51
N ALA A 36 -12.10 -10.57 -1.65
CA ALA A 36 -13.41 -9.96 -1.83
C ALA A 36 -13.28 -8.52 -1.35
N TYR A 37 -13.18 -7.58 -2.28
CA TYR A 37 -13.27 -6.17 -1.96
C TYR A 37 -14.70 -5.88 -1.51
N SER A 38 -14.87 -5.31 -0.32
CA SER A 38 -16.17 -4.74 0.06
C SER A 38 -16.44 -3.49 -0.80
N ASP A 39 -17.66 -2.98 -0.76
CA ASP A 39 -17.99 -1.68 -1.40
C ASP A 39 -17.28 -0.48 -0.73
N ASP A 40 -16.43 -0.72 0.28
CA ASP A 40 -15.66 0.31 0.97
C ASP A 40 -14.46 0.74 0.14
N LEU A 41 -13.97 1.96 0.38
CA LEU A 41 -12.81 2.50 -0.32
C LEU A 41 -11.53 1.85 0.22
N TYR A 42 -10.76 1.21 -0.65
CA TYR A 42 -9.47 0.60 -0.31
C TYR A 42 -8.36 1.11 -1.22
N LEU A 43 -7.11 1.05 -0.73
CA LEU A 43 -5.92 1.43 -1.48
C LEU A 43 -5.00 0.23 -1.66
N ILE A 44 -4.55 0.05 -2.89
CA ILE A 44 -3.50 -0.90 -3.24
C ILE A 44 -2.36 -0.10 -3.84
N VAL A 45 -1.17 -0.23 -3.27
CA VAL A 45 0.05 0.32 -3.85
C VAL A 45 0.96 -0.84 -4.22
N GLU A 46 1.35 -0.89 -5.49
CA GLU A 46 2.03 -2.04 -6.09
C GLU A 46 1.20 -3.33 -5.91
N ASP A 47 1.73 -4.31 -5.18
CA ASP A 47 1.06 -5.59 -4.89
C ASP A 47 0.63 -5.70 -3.41
N GLN A 48 0.60 -4.57 -2.69
CA GLN A 48 0.27 -4.53 -1.26
C GLN A 48 -1.01 -3.72 -1.01
N GLU A 49 -1.95 -4.35 -0.30
CA GLU A 49 -3.10 -3.66 0.27
C GLU A 49 -2.63 -2.80 1.45
N VAL A 50 -3.04 -1.53 1.45
CA VAL A 50 -2.74 -0.63 2.56
C VAL A 50 -3.75 -0.91 3.68
N ASP A 51 -3.28 -1.60 4.72
CA ASP A 51 -4.07 -2.01 5.89
C ASP A 51 -4.32 -0.83 6.85
N SER A 52 -5.05 0.18 6.36
CA SER A 52 -5.46 1.35 7.13
C SER A 52 -6.76 1.92 6.58
N GLU A 53 -7.81 1.91 7.40
CA GLU A 53 -9.14 2.47 7.05
C GLU A 53 -9.07 3.94 6.64
N ASP A 54 -8.10 4.69 7.18
CA ASP A 54 -7.91 6.12 6.88
C ASP A 54 -6.87 6.37 5.78
N ALA A 55 -6.44 5.34 5.03
CA ALA A 55 -5.41 5.48 4.01
C ALA A 55 -5.86 6.40 2.86
N VAL A 56 -7.17 6.44 2.59
CA VAL A 56 -7.79 7.22 1.52
C VAL A 56 -9.06 7.88 2.04
N LEU A 57 -9.28 9.11 1.61
CA LEU A 57 -10.51 9.84 1.81
C LEU A 57 -11.06 10.30 0.46
N PHE A 58 -12.30 9.93 0.14
CA PHE A 58 -13.00 10.50 -1.02
C PHE A 58 -13.93 11.62 -0.53
N TYR A 59 -13.62 12.86 -0.90
CA TYR A 59 -14.36 14.05 -0.45
C TYR A 59 -14.45 15.07 -1.58
N GLU A 60 -15.65 15.62 -1.81
CA GLU A 60 -15.92 16.60 -2.88
C GLU A 60 -15.41 16.17 -4.27
N ASP A 61 -15.64 14.90 -4.65
CA ASP A 61 -15.17 14.29 -5.90
C ASP A 61 -13.63 14.24 -6.08
N ILE A 62 -12.89 14.48 -4.99
CA ILE A 62 -11.43 14.39 -4.95
C ILE A 62 -11.02 13.20 -4.06
N LEU A 63 -10.09 12.41 -4.57
CA LEU A 63 -9.46 11.34 -3.81
C LEU A 63 -8.21 11.88 -3.13
N TYR A 64 -8.15 11.68 -1.83
CA TYR A 64 -7.07 12.14 -0.97
C TYR A 64 -6.34 10.96 -0.37
N LEU A 65 -5.02 11.04 -0.33
CA LEU A 65 -4.17 10.06 0.35
C LEU A 65 -3.69 10.63 1.68
N SER A 66 -3.69 9.78 2.71
CA SER A 66 -3.15 10.15 4.02
C SER A 66 -1.64 10.39 3.93
N PHE A 67 -1.10 11.30 4.74
CA PHE A 67 0.35 11.53 4.78
C PHE A 67 1.15 10.29 5.15
N PRO A 68 0.78 9.46 6.16
CA PRO A 68 1.48 8.21 6.41
C PRO A 68 1.53 7.28 5.18
N THR A 69 0.46 7.26 4.38
CA THR A 69 0.43 6.52 3.12
C THR A 69 1.47 7.07 2.14
N ILE A 70 1.51 8.38 1.96
CA ILE A 70 2.42 9.03 1.01
C ILE A 70 3.87 8.87 1.46
N GLU A 71 4.15 9.10 2.75
CA GLU A 71 5.48 8.95 3.35
C GLU A 71 6.02 7.53 3.13
N TYR A 72 5.20 6.51 3.35
CA TYR A 72 5.65 5.13 3.23
C TYR A 72 5.72 4.62 1.78
N PHE A 73 4.73 4.93 0.95
CA PHE A 73 4.56 4.31 -0.37
C PHE A 73 4.99 5.18 -1.55
N VAL A 74 5.00 6.51 -1.40
CA VAL A 74 5.23 7.45 -2.52
C VAL A 74 6.60 8.10 -2.41
N ASP A 75 6.88 8.73 -1.26
CA ASP A 75 8.10 9.49 -1.05
C ASP A 75 8.49 9.53 0.44
N ASN A 76 9.63 8.92 0.79
CA ASN A 76 10.13 8.91 2.17
C ASN A 76 10.82 10.23 2.58
N ASP A 77 11.07 11.13 1.62
CA ASP A 77 11.68 12.43 1.85
C ASP A 77 10.60 13.54 2.01
N ILE A 78 9.44 13.14 2.53
CA ILE A 78 8.31 14.00 2.86
C ILE A 78 8.12 14.08 4.38
N PHE A 79 7.95 15.29 4.90
CA PHE A 79 7.86 15.56 6.33
C PHE A 79 6.73 16.54 6.61
N TYR A 80 6.16 16.45 7.81
CA TYR A 80 5.23 17.45 8.30
C TYR A 80 5.74 18.08 9.59
N ASP A 81 5.74 19.41 9.64
CA ASP A 81 6.01 20.19 10.84
C ASP A 81 4.69 20.64 11.46
N ASP A 82 4.30 19.97 12.56
CA ASP A 82 3.11 20.31 13.34
C ASP A 82 3.13 21.74 13.91
N SER A 83 4.32 22.28 14.19
CA SER A 83 4.47 23.59 14.83
C SER A 83 4.31 24.74 13.84
N GLU A 84 4.77 24.54 12.61
CA GLU A 84 4.67 25.50 11.51
C GLU A 84 3.50 25.22 10.56
N GLU A 85 2.70 24.17 10.83
CA GLU A 85 1.65 23.64 9.95
C GLU A 85 2.12 23.55 8.49
N THR A 86 3.33 23.02 8.31
CA THR A 86 4.07 23.08 7.04
C THR A 86 4.47 21.70 6.58
N LEU A 87 4.11 21.39 5.34
CA LEU A 87 4.58 20.22 4.63
C LEU A 87 5.95 20.53 4.01
N ILE A 88 6.90 19.63 4.19
CA ILE A 88 8.27 19.73 3.69
C ILE A 88 8.55 18.56 2.76
N ILE A 89 8.96 18.83 1.53
CA ILE A 89 9.44 17.81 0.59
C ILE A 89 10.89 18.13 0.27
N THR A 90 11.79 17.16 0.38
CA THR A 90 13.21 17.38 0.13
C THR A 90 13.74 16.42 -0.93
N ASP A 91 14.74 16.89 -1.68
CA ASP A 91 15.59 16.03 -2.49
C ASP A 91 17.05 16.52 -2.40
N LYS A 92 17.92 16.05 -3.30
CA LYS A 92 19.35 16.43 -3.30
C LYS A 92 19.60 17.88 -3.71
N GLU A 93 18.66 18.53 -4.39
CA GLU A 93 18.82 19.85 -5.00
C GLU A 93 18.01 20.92 -4.27
N LYS A 94 16.87 20.55 -3.67
CA LYS A 94 15.92 21.51 -3.12
C LYS A 94 15.18 21.00 -1.89
N VAL A 95 14.77 21.97 -1.08
CA VAL A 95 13.77 21.83 -0.02
C VAL A 95 12.55 22.66 -0.39
N LEU A 96 11.43 21.99 -0.62
CA LEU A 96 10.13 22.59 -0.83
C LEU A 96 9.37 22.64 0.50
N ARG A 97 8.73 23.77 0.79
CA ARG A 97 7.87 23.94 1.96
C ARG A 97 6.53 24.50 1.53
N TYR A 98 5.45 23.84 1.91
CA TYR A 98 4.09 24.25 1.62
C TYR A 98 3.35 24.47 2.94
N LYS A 99 2.85 25.69 3.16
CA LYS A 99 1.98 25.96 4.29
C LYS A 99 0.60 25.38 4.01
N LEU A 100 0.04 24.65 4.98
CA LEU A 100 -1.32 24.14 4.85
C LEU A 100 -2.31 25.29 4.80
N ASP A 101 -3.35 25.11 3.99
CA ASP A 101 -4.44 26.08 3.78
C ASP A 101 -3.99 27.49 3.32
N ASP A 102 -2.75 27.60 2.83
CA ASP A 102 -2.15 28.82 2.31
C ASP A 102 -1.77 28.64 0.82
N THR A 103 -1.72 29.75 0.12
CA THR A 103 -1.20 29.86 -1.25
C THR A 103 0.31 30.08 -1.29
N THR A 104 0.96 30.17 -0.12
CA THR A 104 2.39 30.45 0.00
C THR A 104 3.18 29.15 0.14
N ALA A 105 4.19 29.00 -0.72
CA ALA A 105 5.18 27.94 -0.62
C ALA A 105 6.60 28.54 -0.72
N SER A 106 7.62 27.77 -0.40
CA SER A 106 9.01 28.17 -0.61
C SER A 106 9.85 27.05 -1.20
N ILE A 107 10.85 27.43 -1.99
CA ILE A 107 11.90 26.54 -2.50
C ILE A 107 13.25 27.11 -2.06
N ASN A 108 14.03 26.34 -1.30
CA ASN A 108 15.32 26.81 -0.76
C ASN A 108 15.20 28.20 -0.10
N ASN A 109 14.17 28.38 0.74
CA ASN A 109 13.84 29.63 1.45
C ASN A 109 13.37 30.80 0.56
N LYS A 110 13.18 30.59 -0.74
CA LYS A 110 12.59 31.59 -1.64
C LYS A 110 11.09 31.33 -1.78
N GLU A 111 10.27 32.28 -1.33
CA GLU A 111 8.82 32.18 -1.39
C GLU A 111 8.27 32.33 -2.82
N PHE A 112 7.18 31.62 -3.09
CA PHE A 112 6.39 31.70 -4.31
C PHE A 112 4.92 31.35 -4.02
N PHE A 113 4.03 31.72 -4.94
CA PHE A 113 2.61 31.43 -4.83
C PHE A 113 2.23 30.15 -5.60
N ILE A 114 1.32 29.38 -5.02
CA ILE A 114 0.76 28.15 -5.57
C ILE A 114 -0.74 28.33 -5.82
N THR A 115 -1.22 27.71 -6.90
CA THR A 115 -2.66 27.71 -7.23
C THR A 115 -3.40 26.60 -6.50
N ASN A 116 -2.74 25.46 -6.30
CA ASN A 116 -3.31 24.28 -5.67
C ASN A 116 -2.90 24.25 -4.21
N VAL A 117 -3.81 24.69 -3.33
CA VAL A 117 -3.60 24.73 -1.89
C VAL A 117 -3.59 23.33 -1.30
N ILE A 118 -2.60 23.04 -0.45
CA ILE A 118 -2.57 21.80 0.33
C ILE A 118 -3.50 21.96 1.52
N LYS A 119 -4.49 21.07 1.64
CA LYS A 119 -5.55 21.17 2.66
C LYS A 119 -5.21 20.38 3.91
N ASN A 120 -5.62 20.89 5.07
CA ASN A 120 -5.73 20.09 6.28
C ASN A 120 -7.19 19.65 6.46
N LEU A 121 -7.57 18.45 6.02
CA LEU A 121 -8.86 17.89 6.42
C LEU A 121 -8.67 16.98 7.64
N MET A 122 -9.52 17.18 8.65
CA MET A 122 -9.68 16.28 9.80
C MET A 122 -8.39 15.92 10.57
N LYS A 123 -7.35 16.77 10.55
CA LYS A 123 -6.03 16.49 11.16
C LYS A 123 -5.33 15.24 10.62
N LYS A 124 -5.74 14.76 9.46
CA LYS A 124 -5.13 13.65 8.71
C LYS A 124 -5.07 14.09 7.24
N TYR A 125 -3.93 14.70 6.96
CA TYR A 125 -3.33 15.19 5.72
C TYR A 125 -3.89 14.78 4.34
N ILE A 126 -3.67 15.68 3.37
CA ILE A 126 -4.18 15.61 1.99
C ILE A 126 -3.12 16.01 0.98
N PHE A 127 -3.08 15.25 -0.11
CA PHE A 127 -2.47 15.62 -1.39
C PHE A 127 -3.46 15.39 -2.53
N LEU A 128 -3.33 16.22 -3.57
CA LEU A 128 -3.97 16.11 -4.89
C LEU A 128 -3.27 15.08 -5.78
#